data_AF-A0A117KEM4-F1
#
_entry.id   AF-A0A117KEM4-F1
#
_cell.length_a   1.000
_cell.length_b   1.000
_cell.length_c   1.000
_cell.angle_alpha   90.00
_cell.angle_beta   90.00
_cell.angle_gamma   90.00
#
_symmetry.space_group_name_H-M   'P 1'
#
loop_
_entity.id
_entity.type
_entity.pdbx_description
1 polymer ?
#
loop_
_entity_poly.entity_id
_entity_poly.type
_entity_poly.pdbx_seq_one_letter_code
_entity_poly.pdbx_strand_id
1 'polypeptide(L)'
;MLINILNYLIMKKSVFLIIFFFSITILRGQEKDTLFFNLDKYYTISPTIISNLINKNYLEIIELQKKLMSHTNTNGYIYFIGDGFLTKGLKPKKVQSIKDYVENRKFYLDGKYNKIVDEGKLRDSLTDKYKIFFVSGDEFISPRVLEYHSYYPLREGDKDIDNTIKDTLYFKLDNDYVYKPEDGYKSKYISIDYLIRDNSKDEVFFFKELEKVKALKPREVLSLKDFIRSSRFYDENKSHKLKEMYLMKFMNDYVIYLVNNKKEYLKVEPSVVIED
;
A
#
# COMPACT_ATOMS: atom_id res chain seq x y z
N MET A 1 63.11 -15.82 -8.08
CA MET A 1 62.15 -14.79 -8.54
C MET A 1 60.94 -15.38 -9.25
N LEU A 2 61.10 -16.34 -10.18
CA LEU A 2 59.95 -16.96 -10.90
C LEU A 2 58.93 -17.70 -10.01
N ILE A 3 59.37 -18.35 -8.93
CA ILE A 3 58.48 -19.14 -8.04
C ILE A 3 57.45 -18.25 -7.32
N ASN A 4 57.83 -17.03 -6.94
CA ASN A 4 56.94 -16.10 -6.23
C ASN A 4 55.86 -15.52 -7.16
N ILE A 5 56.17 -15.33 -8.45
CA ILE A 5 55.22 -14.84 -9.45
C ILE A 5 54.17 -15.91 -9.75
N LEU A 6 54.58 -17.17 -9.84
CA LEU A 6 53.68 -18.30 -10.09
C LEU A 6 52.70 -18.50 -8.91
N ASN A 7 53.20 -18.45 -7.66
CA ASN A 7 52.35 -18.56 -6.47
C ASN A 7 51.37 -17.40 -6.34
N TYR A 8 51.76 -16.18 -6.70
CA TYR A 8 50.87 -15.01 -6.69
C TYR A 8 49.75 -15.12 -7.75
N LEU A 9 50.06 -15.63 -8.94
CA LEU A 9 49.07 -15.86 -10.00
C LEU A 9 48.09 -17.00 -9.66
N ILE A 10 48.57 -18.07 -9.02
CA ILE A 10 47.71 -19.17 -8.53
C ILE A 10 46.79 -18.65 -7.43
N MET A 11 47.30 -17.91 -6.45
CA MET A 11 46.50 -17.37 -5.35
C MET A 11 45.44 -16.37 -5.84
N LYS A 12 45.75 -15.51 -6.82
CA LYS A 12 44.75 -14.65 -7.47
C LYS A 12 43.65 -15.43 -8.19
N LYS A 13 44.00 -16.51 -8.92
CA LYS A 13 43.01 -17.37 -9.59
C LYS A 13 42.13 -18.12 -8.57
N SER A 14 42.70 -18.60 -7.47
CA SER A 14 41.96 -19.28 -6.40
C SER A 14 40.99 -18.35 -5.67
N VAL A 15 41.41 -17.10 -5.37
CA VAL A 15 40.54 -16.09 -4.74
C VAL A 15 39.38 -15.69 -5.66
N PHE A 16 39.65 -15.53 -6.97
CA PHE A 16 38.60 -15.21 -7.94
C PHE A 16 37.57 -16.34 -8.10
N LEU A 17 38.00 -17.60 -8.05
CA LEU A 17 37.11 -18.76 -8.14
C LEU A 17 36.21 -18.90 -6.91
N ILE A 18 36.74 -18.61 -5.71
CA ILE A 18 35.98 -18.65 -4.45
C ILE A 18 34.90 -17.55 -4.44
N ILE A 19 35.24 -16.33 -4.87
CA ILE A 19 34.26 -15.23 -4.98
C ILE A 19 33.16 -15.57 -6.00
N PHE A 20 33.51 -16.24 -7.11
CA PHE A 20 32.54 -16.65 -8.12
C PHE A 20 31.57 -17.73 -7.58
N PHE A 21 32.06 -18.71 -6.81
CA PHE A 21 31.21 -19.72 -6.16
C PHE A 21 30.28 -19.12 -5.10
N PHE A 22 30.74 -18.13 -4.32
CA PHE A 22 29.87 -17.41 -3.38
C PHE A 22 28.82 -16.55 -4.09
N SER A 23 29.13 -15.97 -5.26
CA SER A 23 28.16 -15.18 -6.03
C SER A 23 27.05 -16.04 -6.68
N ILE A 24 27.32 -17.32 -7.00
CA ILE A 24 26.30 -18.22 -7.56
C ILE A 24 25.34 -18.71 -6.46
N THR A 25 25.80 -18.83 -5.20
CA THR A 25 24.93 -19.23 -4.08
C THR A 25 23.95 -18.14 -3.62
N ILE A 26 24.19 -16.87 -3.98
CA ILE A 26 23.31 -15.75 -3.57
C ILE A 26 22.10 -15.60 -4.53
N LEU A 27 22.10 -16.30 -5.68
CA LEU A 27 21.01 -16.25 -6.65
C LEU A 27 20.11 -17.50 -6.69
N ARG A 28 20.10 -18.30 -5.61
CA ARG A 28 18.96 -19.18 -5.35
C ARG A 28 17.92 -18.37 -4.59
N GLY A 29 16.91 -17.87 -5.32
CA GLY A 29 15.75 -17.25 -4.71
C GLY A 29 15.27 -18.15 -3.57
N GLN A 30 15.22 -17.60 -2.36
CA GLN A 30 14.78 -18.31 -1.17
C GLN A 30 13.41 -18.91 -1.48
N GLU A 31 13.26 -20.24 -1.39
CA GLU A 31 11.93 -20.86 -1.53
C GLU A 31 11.04 -20.24 -0.45
N LYS A 32 10.00 -19.54 -0.91
CA LYS A 32 9.03 -18.92 0.00
C LYS A 32 8.31 -20.02 0.77
N ASP A 33 8.20 -19.85 2.08
CA ASP A 33 7.30 -20.66 2.89
C ASP A 33 5.88 -20.62 2.31
N THR A 34 5.11 -21.70 2.48
CA THR A 34 3.75 -21.78 1.94
C THR A 34 2.70 -21.54 3.02
N LEU A 35 1.75 -20.64 2.75
CA LEU A 35 0.56 -20.42 3.56
C LEU A 35 -0.68 -20.94 2.86
N PHE A 36 -1.57 -21.53 3.65
CA PHE A 36 -2.85 -22.08 3.20
C PHE A 36 -3.98 -21.33 3.89
N PHE A 37 -4.93 -20.84 3.11
CA PHE A 37 -6.09 -20.11 3.61
C PHE A 37 -7.40 -20.74 3.19
N ASN A 38 -8.35 -20.79 4.12
CA ASN A 38 -9.74 -21.08 3.79
C ASN A 38 -10.34 -19.92 3.00
N LEU A 39 -11.16 -20.25 2.02
CA LEU A 39 -12.02 -19.28 1.36
C LEU A 39 -13.09 -18.81 2.33
N ASP A 40 -13.28 -17.49 2.39
CA ASP A 40 -14.39 -16.88 3.10
C ASP A 40 -15.33 -16.24 2.08
N LYS A 41 -16.58 -16.71 2.03
CA LYS A 41 -17.59 -16.27 1.05
C LYS A 41 -17.98 -14.78 1.17
N TYR A 42 -17.67 -14.13 2.29
CA TYR A 42 -17.92 -12.70 2.52
C TYR A 42 -16.63 -11.86 2.55
N TYR A 43 -15.46 -12.49 2.48
CA TYR A 43 -14.17 -11.79 2.48
C TYR A 43 -13.35 -12.01 1.22
N THR A 44 -13.69 -13.02 0.41
CA THR A 44 -12.89 -13.46 -0.72
C THR A 44 -13.72 -13.41 -1.99
N ILE A 45 -13.30 -12.57 -2.92
CA ILE A 45 -13.90 -12.46 -4.25
C ILE A 45 -12.91 -13.04 -5.25
N SER A 46 -13.38 -13.97 -6.08
CA SER A 46 -12.59 -14.51 -7.16
C SER A 46 -13.47 -14.88 -8.35
N PRO A 47 -13.17 -14.42 -9.57
CA PRO A 47 -13.83 -14.93 -10.77
C PRO A 47 -13.52 -16.42 -11.01
N THR A 48 -12.45 -16.95 -10.42
CA THR A 48 -12.10 -18.38 -10.50
C THR A 48 -13.07 -19.27 -9.72
N ILE A 49 -13.73 -18.73 -8.69
CA ILE A 49 -14.67 -19.48 -7.84
C ILE A 49 -16.12 -19.03 -8.09
N ILE A 50 -16.34 -17.72 -8.29
CA ILE A 50 -17.64 -17.10 -8.49
C ILE A 50 -17.66 -16.45 -9.87
N SER A 51 -18.02 -17.24 -10.89
CA SER A 51 -18.04 -16.79 -12.30
C SER A 51 -19.04 -15.65 -12.57
N ASN A 52 -20.11 -15.54 -11.78
CA ASN A 52 -21.22 -14.60 -12.01
C ASN A 52 -20.95 -13.14 -11.62
N LEU A 53 -19.76 -12.80 -11.14
CA LEU A 53 -19.40 -11.40 -10.87
C LEU A 53 -19.29 -10.56 -12.14
N ILE A 54 -18.86 -11.17 -13.24
CA ILE A 54 -18.61 -10.49 -14.52
C ILE A 54 -19.91 -9.98 -15.17
N ASN A 55 -21.06 -10.61 -14.84
CA ASN A 55 -22.36 -10.31 -15.44
C ASN A 55 -23.23 -9.38 -14.58
N LYS A 56 -22.73 -8.92 -13.42
CA LYS A 56 -23.49 -8.05 -12.53
C LYS A 56 -23.49 -6.61 -13.04
N ASN A 57 -24.64 -5.97 -13.03
CA ASN A 57 -24.72 -4.53 -13.25
C ASN A 57 -24.20 -3.76 -12.02
N TYR A 58 -24.01 -2.45 -12.18
CA TYR A 58 -23.45 -1.59 -11.14
C TYR A 58 -24.21 -1.64 -9.80
N LEU A 59 -25.55 -1.68 -9.81
CA LEU A 59 -26.36 -1.73 -8.60
C LEU A 59 -26.18 -3.07 -7.87
N GLU A 60 -26.09 -4.17 -8.62
CA GLU A 60 -25.82 -5.50 -8.04
C GLU A 60 -24.43 -5.60 -7.43
N ILE A 61 -23.44 -4.87 -7.96
CA ILE A 61 -22.10 -4.76 -7.38
C ILE A 61 -22.16 -3.99 -6.06
N ILE A 62 -22.89 -2.86 -6.00
CA ILE A 62 -23.07 -2.10 -4.76
C ILE A 62 -23.76 -2.95 -3.69
N GLU A 63 -24.85 -3.64 -4.02
CA GLU A 63 -25.55 -4.50 -3.07
C GLU A 63 -24.65 -5.61 -2.54
N LEU A 64 -23.84 -6.21 -3.42
CA LEU A 64 -22.83 -7.18 -3.02
C LEU A 64 -21.82 -6.54 -2.07
N GLN A 65 -21.24 -5.39 -2.41
CA GLN A 65 -20.27 -4.68 -1.56
C GLN A 65 -20.86 -4.34 -0.19
N LYS A 66 -22.08 -3.78 -0.14
CA LYS A 66 -22.81 -3.51 1.12
C LYS A 66 -22.99 -4.77 1.97
N LYS A 67 -23.29 -5.91 1.34
CA LYS A 67 -23.40 -7.20 2.03
C LYS A 67 -22.05 -7.69 2.53
N LEU A 68 -20.97 -7.54 1.77
CA LEU A 68 -19.63 -7.92 2.23
C LEU A 68 -19.22 -7.05 3.41
N MET A 69 -19.39 -5.74 3.31
CA MET A 69 -19.11 -4.77 4.36
C MET A 69 -19.80 -5.09 5.69
N SER A 70 -21.04 -5.60 5.68
CA SER A 70 -21.73 -5.97 6.93
C SER A 70 -21.12 -7.20 7.63
N HIS A 71 -20.24 -7.93 6.95
CA HIS A 71 -19.54 -9.10 7.46
C HIS A 71 -18.05 -8.85 7.72
N THR A 72 -17.52 -7.66 7.47
CA THR A 72 -16.11 -7.33 7.66
C THR A 72 -15.91 -6.20 8.67
N ASN A 73 -14.75 -6.18 9.32
CA ASN A 73 -14.36 -5.11 10.23
C ASN A 73 -13.45 -4.07 9.56
N THR A 74 -13.20 -4.22 8.26
CA THR A 74 -12.25 -3.42 7.48
C THR A 74 -12.94 -2.70 6.31
N ASN A 75 -12.19 -1.86 5.61
CA ASN A 75 -12.67 -1.10 4.46
C ASN A 75 -12.72 -1.89 3.14
N GLY A 76 -12.54 -3.21 3.15
CA GLY A 76 -12.30 -3.96 1.92
C GLY A 76 -12.30 -5.47 2.09
N TYR A 77 -11.95 -6.14 0.99
CA TYR A 77 -11.99 -7.60 0.83
C TYR A 77 -10.78 -8.08 0.02
N ILE A 78 -10.51 -9.39 0.07
CA ILE A 78 -9.49 -10.02 -0.75
C ILE A 78 -10.05 -10.33 -2.13
N TYR A 79 -9.42 -9.78 -3.15
CA TYR A 79 -9.65 -10.14 -4.55
C TYR A 79 -8.51 -11.02 -5.05
N PHE A 80 -8.83 -12.13 -5.71
CA PHE A 80 -7.78 -12.94 -6.33
C PHE A 80 -8.23 -13.63 -7.62
N ILE A 81 -7.27 -13.86 -8.52
CA ILE A 81 -7.45 -14.65 -9.74
C ILE A 81 -6.52 -15.85 -9.65
N GLY A 82 -7.09 -17.06 -9.71
CA GLY A 82 -6.32 -18.30 -9.75
C GLY A 82 -5.42 -18.38 -10.99
N ASP A 83 -4.35 -19.15 -10.89
CA ASP A 83 -3.40 -19.39 -11.99
C ASP A 83 -3.93 -20.33 -13.08
N GLY A 84 -5.13 -20.87 -12.90
CA GLY A 84 -5.78 -21.81 -13.83
C GLY A 84 -5.50 -23.28 -13.50
N PHE A 85 -4.72 -23.57 -12.46
CA PHE A 85 -4.38 -24.93 -12.05
C PHE A 85 -4.98 -25.27 -10.68
N LEU A 86 -5.69 -26.39 -10.61
CA LEU A 86 -6.19 -26.95 -9.35
C LEU A 86 -5.19 -27.98 -8.85
N THR A 87 -4.43 -27.61 -7.83
CA THR A 87 -3.46 -28.53 -7.23
C THR A 87 -4.20 -29.50 -6.31
N LYS A 88 -3.81 -30.78 -6.33
CA LYS A 88 -4.40 -31.85 -5.48
C LYS A 88 -3.33 -32.53 -4.64
N GLY A 89 -3.75 -33.20 -3.57
CA GLY A 89 -2.88 -34.04 -2.75
C GLY A 89 -1.93 -33.29 -1.81
N LEU A 90 -2.04 -31.95 -1.72
CA LEU A 90 -1.35 -31.20 -0.67
C LEU A 90 -1.93 -31.54 0.69
N LYS A 91 -1.06 -31.65 1.70
CA LYS A 91 -1.43 -31.97 3.09
C LYS A 91 -0.95 -30.85 4.01
N PRO A 92 -1.62 -29.67 4.01
CA PRO A 92 -1.19 -28.54 4.82
C PRO A 92 -1.25 -28.91 6.30
N LYS A 93 -0.19 -28.58 7.06
CA LYS A 93 -0.19 -28.74 8.53
C LYS A 93 -1.21 -27.84 9.21
N LYS A 94 -1.47 -26.67 8.62
CA LYS A 94 -2.38 -25.66 9.13
C LYS A 94 -3.05 -24.94 7.96
N VAL A 95 -4.36 -24.79 8.04
CA VAL A 95 -5.13 -23.91 7.17
C VAL A 95 -5.68 -22.78 8.03
N GLN A 96 -5.50 -21.53 7.60
CA GLN A 96 -5.84 -20.34 8.36
C GLN A 96 -7.05 -19.62 7.76
N SER A 97 -7.75 -18.83 8.57
CA SER A 97 -8.75 -17.89 8.05
C SER A 97 -8.04 -16.71 7.39
N ILE A 98 -8.32 -16.42 6.12
CA ILE A 98 -7.77 -15.23 5.45
C ILE A 98 -8.31 -13.96 6.10
N LYS A 99 -9.58 -13.97 6.51
CA LYS A 99 -10.21 -12.86 7.22
C LYS A 99 -9.48 -12.56 8.53
N ASP A 100 -9.31 -13.55 9.40
CA ASP A 100 -8.67 -13.33 10.71
C ASP A 100 -7.19 -12.94 10.56
N TYR A 101 -6.55 -13.40 9.47
CA TYR A 101 -5.20 -12.99 9.14
C TYR A 101 -5.15 -11.50 8.79
N VAL A 102 -5.98 -11.05 7.84
CA VAL A 102 -5.99 -9.67 7.34
C VAL A 102 -6.55 -8.70 8.38
N GLU A 103 -7.60 -9.08 9.12
CA GLU A 103 -8.22 -8.29 10.19
C GLU A 103 -7.37 -8.23 11.47
N ASN A 104 -6.08 -8.55 11.38
CA ASN A 104 -5.12 -8.33 12.44
C ASN A 104 -4.68 -6.86 12.46
N ARG A 105 -4.75 -6.20 13.64
CA ARG A 105 -4.41 -4.78 13.81
C ARG A 105 -3.03 -4.39 13.26
N LYS A 106 -2.06 -5.32 13.19
CA LYS A 106 -0.74 -5.05 12.60
C LYS A 106 -0.79 -4.65 11.12
N PHE A 107 -1.84 -5.02 10.40
CA PHE A 107 -2.03 -4.72 8.99
C PHE A 107 -2.86 -3.48 8.74
N TYR A 108 -3.38 -2.85 9.78
CA TYR A 108 -4.15 -1.64 9.59
C TYR A 108 -3.20 -0.45 9.48
N LEU A 109 -3.71 0.62 8.88
CA LEU A 109 -3.11 1.93 8.96
C LEU A 109 -2.96 2.36 10.43
N ASP A 110 -1.90 3.12 10.68
CA ASP A 110 -1.59 3.60 12.02
C ASP A 110 -2.67 4.57 12.50
N GLY A 111 -2.82 4.68 13.81
CA GLY A 111 -3.89 5.46 14.42
C GLY A 111 -4.61 4.69 15.53
N LYS A 112 -5.63 5.31 16.14
CA LYS A 112 -6.37 4.71 17.25
C LYS A 112 -7.62 3.97 16.77
N TYR A 113 -8.27 4.51 15.76
CA TYR A 113 -9.58 4.06 15.29
C TYR A 113 -9.56 3.62 13.82
N ASN A 114 -8.42 3.75 13.14
CA ASN A 114 -8.28 3.38 11.74
C ASN A 114 -8.53 1.89 11.54
N LYS A 115 -9.51 1.58 10.69
CA LYS A 115 -9.85 0.21 10.29
C LYS A 115 -9.54 -0.04 8.82
N ILE A 116 -8.80 0.86 8.18
CA ILE A 116 -8.34 0.69 6.82
C ILE A 116 -7.11 -0.20 6.84
N VAL A 117 -7.12 -1.23 5.99
CA VAL A 117 -5.97 -2.12 5.81
C VAL A 117 -4.90 -1.38 5.01
N ASP A 118 -3.68 -1.36 5.53
CA ASP A 118 -2.51 -0.91 4.82
C ASP A 118 -2.08 -2.01 3.83
N GLU A 119 -2.41 -1.81 2.55
CA GLU A 119 -2.08 -2.74 1.47
C GLU A 119 -0.57 -3.03 1.37
N GLY A 120 0.29 -2.07 1.70
CA GLY A 120 1.74 -2.27 1.72
C GLY A 120 2.15 -3.23 2.83
N LYS A 121 1.70 -3.00 4.07
CA LYS A 121 1.97 -3.92 5.20
C LYS A 121 1.45 -5.32 4.91
N LEU A 122 0.28 -5.41 4.27
CA LEU A 122 -0.32 -6.69 3.91
C LEU A 122 0.50 -7.41 2.84
N ARG A 123 0.87 -6.72 1.75
CA ARG A 123 1.68 -7.28 0.66
C ARG A 123 3.02 -7.80 1.15
N ASP A 124 3.72 -6.99 1.95
CA ASP A 124 5.02 -7.33 2.53
C ASP A 124 4.95 -8.59 3.40
N SER A 125 3.81 -8.80 4.09
CA SER A 125 3.59 -9.97 4.95
C SER A 125 2.92 -11.17 4.27
N LEU A 126 2.41 -11.02 3.04
CA LEU A 126 1.76 -12.07 2.27
C LEU A 126 2.57 -12.40 1.02
N THR A 127 2.26 -11.75 -0.11
CA THR A 127 2.73 -12.14 -1.44
C THR A 127 4.24 -12.00 -1.59
N ASP A 128 4.86 -11.08 -0.86
CA ASP A 128 6.30 -10.83 -0.96
C ASP A 128 7.10 -11.87 -0.17
N LYS A 129 6.50 -12.45 0.87
CA LYS A 129 7.16 -13.38 1.79
C LYS A 129 6.77 -14.85 1.60
N TYR A 130 5.55 -15.13 1.19
CA TYR A 130 4.98 -16.47 1.17
C TYR A 130 4.44 -16.87 -0.21
N LYS A 131 4.48 -18.17 -0.51
CA LYS A 131 3.62 -18.77 -1.53
C LYS A 131 2.25 -19.00 -0.92
N ILE A 132 1.18 -18.65 -1.63
CA ILE A 132 -0.18 -18.69 -1.10
C ILE A 132 -1.00 -19.76 -1.83
N PHE A 133 -1.80 -20.52 -1.10
CA PHE A 133 -2.89 -21.33 -1.64
C PHE A 133 -4.20 -21.04 -0.93
N PHE A 134 -5.27 -20.91 -1.69
CA PHE A 134 -6.63 -20.97 -1.19
C PHE A 134 -7.16 -22.41 -1.25
N VAL A 135 -7.79 -22.86 -0.16
CA VAL A 135 -8.32 -24.21 -0.01
C VAL A 135 -9.78 -24.23 -0.43
N SER A 136 -10.12 -25.11 -1.38
CA SER A 136 -11.46 -25.34 -1.90
C SER A 136 -11.76 -26.84 -1.89
N GLY A 137 -12.21 -27.36 -0.75
CA GLY A 137 -12.34 -28.80 -0.54
C GLY A 137 -10.97 -29.49 -0.58
N ASP A 138 -10.81 -30.49 -1.44
CA ASP A 138 -9.54 -31.22 -1.65
C ASP A 138 -8.62 -30.55 -2.70
N GLU A 139 -9.06 -29.42 -3.25
CA GLU A 139 -8.36 -28.67 -4.29
C GLU A 139 -7.75 -27.39 -3.72
N PHE A 140 -6.59 -27.03 -4.25
CA PHE A 140 -5.81 -25.88 -3.82
C PHE A 140 -5.58 -24.95 -5.01
N ILE A 141 -5.95 -23.69 -4.83
CA ILE A 141 -5.87 -22.65 -5.85
C ILE A 141 -4.72 -21.72 -5.51
N SER A 142 -3.70 -21.67 -6.37
CA SER A 142 -2.63 -20.69 -6.26
C SER A 142 -3.07 -19.41 -6.99
N PRO A 143 -3.00 -18.24 -6.36
CA PRO A 143 -3.35 -16.99 -7.02
C PRO A 143 -2.23 -16.54 -7.96
N ARG A 144 -2.59 -16.18 -9.20
CA ARG A 144 -1.73 -15.37 -10.07
C ARG A 144 -1.83 -13.89 -9.73
N VAL A 145 -2.99 -13.45 -9.28
CA VAL A 145 -3.26 -12.10 -8.76
C VAL A 145 -3.86 -12.25 -7.38
N LEU A 146 -3.35 -11.50 -6.40
CA LEU A 146 -3.87 -11.43 -5.04
C LEU A 146 -3.76 -9.99 -4.54
N GLU A 147 -4.89 -9.36 -4.32
CA GLU A 147 -5.00 -7.94 -3.97
C GLU A 147 -6.03 -7.76 -2.85
N TYR A 148 -5.88 -6.67 -2.11
CA TYR A 148 -6.91 -6.20 -1.19
C TYR A 148 -7.62 -5.02 -1.86
N HIS A 149 -8.94 -5.11 -2.02
CA HIS A 149 -9.74 -4.09 -2.68
C HIS A 149 -10.59 -3.35 -1.66
N SER A 150 -10.52 -2.03 -1.67
CA SER A 150 -11.42 -1.17 -0.90
C SER A 150 -12.85 -1.24 -1.44
N TYR A 151 -13.84 -1.16 -0.55
CA TYR A 151 -15.24 -0.95 -0.93
C TYR A 151 -15.50 0.49 -1.41
N TYR A 152 -14.59 1.43 -1.11
CA TYR A 152 -14.78 2.86 -1.32
C TYR A 152 -14.03 3.39 -2.55
N PRO A 153 -14.53 4.48 -3.17
CA PRO A 153 -15.82 5.13 -2.87
C PRO A 153 -17.01 4.30 -3.38
N LEU A 154 -18.08 4.22 -2.60
CA LEU A 154 -19.36 3.72 -3.09
C LEU A 154 -20.09 4.87 -3.76
N ARG A 155 -20.82 4.66 -4.87
CA ARG A 155 -21.75 5.68 -5.38
C ARG A 155 -23.20 5.31 -5.12
N GLU A 156 -23.99 6.29 -4.72
CA GLU A 156 -25.45 6.19 -4.63
C GLU A 156 -26.06 7.28 -5.54
N GLY A 157 -26.43 6.88 -6.76
CA GLY A 157 -26.70 7.83 -7.84
C GLY A 157 -25.43 8.59 -8.21
N ASP A 158 -25.51 9.92 -8.21
CA ASP A 158 -24.39 10.82 -8.51
C ASP A 158 -23.55 11.20 -7.27
N LYS A 159 -23.85 10.61 -6.11
CA LYS A 159 -23.15 10.94 -4.84
C LYS A 159 -22.11 9.88 -4.52
N ASP A 160 -20.86 10.31 -4.37
CA ASP A 160 -19.81 9.48 -3.77
C ASP A 160 -20.02 9.43 -2.24
N ILE A 161 -19.97 8.23 -1.68
CA ILE A 161 -20.03 7.97 -0.24
C ILE A 161 -18.61 7.79 0.26
N ASP A 162 -18.19 8.73 1.10
CA ASP A 162 -16.86 8.73 1.69
C ASP A 162 -16.67 7.59 2.69
N ASN A 163 -15.41 7.15 2.77
CA ASN A 163 -14.98 6.23 3.79
C ASN A 163 -14.96 6.92 5.17
N THR A 164 -15.84 6.49 6.07
CA THR A 164 -16.01 7.08 7.41
C THR A 164 -15.10 6.50 8.49
N ILE A 165 -14.26 5.50 8.17
CA ILE A 165 -13.38 4.82 9.14
C ILE A 165 -11.92 5.30 9.07
N LYS A 166 -11.67 6.44 8.41
CA LYS A 166 -10.35 7.10 8.37
C LYS A 166 -9.99 7.67 9.74
N ASP A 167 -8.75 7.49 10.17
CA ASP A 167 -8.20 8.29 11.28
C ASP A 167 -7.78 9.68 10.80
N THR A 168 -7.49 10.56 11.76
CA THR A 168 -7.03 11.92 11.46
C THR A 168 -5.54 12.06 11.76
N LEU A 169 -4.78 12.60 10.80
CA LEU A 169 -3.39 13.00 10.97
C LEU A 169 -3.29 14.52 11.04
N TYR A 170 -2.50 15.00 11.99
CA TYR A 170 -2.20 16.40 12.17
C TYR A 170 -0.71 16.61 11.91
N PHE A 171 -0.38 17.42 10.91
CA PHE A 171 0.99 17.78 10.59
C PHE A 171 1.25 19.24 10.91
N LYS A 172 2.43 19.55 11.46
CA LYS A 172 2.88 20.92 11.58
C LYS A 172 3.04 21.52 10.17
N LEU A 173 2.46 22.70 9.94
CA LEU A 173 2.74 23.51 8.76
C LEU A 173 4.11 24.15 8.93
N ASP A 174 5.14 23.43 8.48
CA ASP A 174 6.52 23.89 8.43
C ASP A 174 6.76 24.57 7.07
N ASN A 175 6.77 25.90 7.04
CA ASN A 175 6.89 26.67 5.79
C ASN A 175 8.19 26.43 5.03
N ASP A 176 9.22 25.86 5.67
CA ASP A 176 10.46 25.51 4.99
C ASP A 176 10.28 24.25 4.13
N TYR A 177 9.41 23.34 4.55
CA TYR A 177 9.15 22.06 3.89
C TYR A 177 7.84 22.04 3.09
N VAL A 178 6.77 22.65 3.61
CA VAL A 178 5.44 22.76 3.04
C VAL A 178 5.14 24.22 2.75
N TYR A 179 5.12 24.61 1.48
CA TYR A 179 5.07 26.02 1.11
C TYR A 179 3.96 26.31 0.11
N LYS A 180 3.46 27.55 0.13
CA LYS A 180 2.55 28.05 -0.90
C LYS A 180 3.36 28.54 -2.10
N PRO A 181 3.03 28.15 -3.34
CA PRO A 181 3.66 28.73 -4.52
C PRO A 181 3.35 30.24 -4.60
N GLU A 182 4.35 31.06 -4.91
CA GLU A 182 4.29 32.54 -4.84
C GLU A 182 3.22 33.14 -5.75
N ASP A 183 3.03 32.58 -6.95
CA ASP A 183 2.01 33.05 -7.91
C ASP A 183 0.70 32.27 -7.83
N GLY A 184 0.61 31.26 -6.96
CA GLY A 184 -0.47 30.27 -6.97
C GLY A 184 -0.48 29.50 -8.27
N TYR A 185 -0.06 28.23 -8.28
CA TYR A 185 -0.28 27.39 -9.46
C TYR A 185 -1.78 27.13 -9.61
N LYS A 186 -2.42 28.00 -10.39
CA LYS A 186 -3.83 27.97 -10.73
C LYS A 186 -3.92 27.76 -12.23
N SER A 187 -3.98 26.51 -12.65
CA SER A 187 -4.55 26.23 -13.96
C SER A 187 -6.06 26.38 -13.87
N LYS A 188 -6.76 26.52 -15.00
CA LYS A 188 -8.23 26.49 -15.05
C LYS A 188 -8.84 25.24 -14.38
N TYR A 189 -8.04 24.19 -14.21
CA TYR A 189 -8.48 22.86 -13.77
C TYR A 189 -7.89 22.42 -12.43
N ILE A 190 -6.79 23.04 -11.97
CA ILE A 190 -6.05 22.62 -10.77
C ILE A 190 -5.70 23.86 -9.94
N SER A 191 -6.10 23.85 -8.67
CA SER A 191 -5.59 24.75 -7.63
C SER A 191 -4.59 23.99 -6.78
N ILE A 192 -3.34 24.42 -6.76
CA ILE A 192 -2.30 23.92 -5.85
C ILE A 192 -2.16 24.91 -4.70
N ASP A 193 -2.56 24.51 -3.49
CA ASP A 193 -2.50 25.40 -2.33
C ASP A 193 -1.19 25.24 -1.54
N TYR A 194 -0.68 24.01 -1.41
CA TYR A 194 0.59 23.73 -0.72
C TYR A 194 1.41 22.65 -1.44
N LEU A 195 2.67 22.97 -1.75
CA LEU A 195 3.68 22.06 -2.28
C LEU A 195 4.60 21.55 -1.17
N ILE A 196 5.32 20.46 -1.43
CA ILE A 196 6.38 19.96 -0.55
C ILE A 196 7.75 20.03 -1.23
N ARG A 197 8.82 20.15 -0.45
CA ARG A 197 10.20 20.25 -0.96
C ARG A 197 10.73 18.98 -1.62
N ASP A 198 10.22 17.81 -1.23
CA ASP A 198 10.71 16.51 -1.72
C ASP A 198 10.03 16.06 -3.03
N ASN A 199 9.21 16.92 -3.65
CA ASN A 199 8.60 16.66 -4.95
C ASN A 199 9.65 16.44 -6.04
N SER A 200 9.33 15.54 -6.96
CA SER A 200 10.05 15.35 -8.21
C SER A 200 9.68 16.43 -9.25
N LYS A 201 10.35 16.40 -10.40
CA LYS A 201 10.08 17.33 -11.51
C LYS A 201 8.89 16.89 -12.35
N ASP A 202 8.75 15.59 -12.57
CA ASP A 202 7.78 15.03 -13.53
C ASP A 202 6.44 14.71 -12.85
N GLU A 203 6.46 14.54 -11.53
CA GLU A 203 5.29 14.23 -10.72
C GLU A 203 5.30 15.08 -9.45
N VAL A 204 4.22 15.84 -9.24
CA VAL A 204 4.12 16.84 -8.19
C VAL A 204 3.02 16.46 -7.21
N PHE A 205 3.41 16.11 -5.98
CA PHE A 205 2.49 15.93 -4.86
C PHE A 205 2.17 17.28 -4.21
N PHE A 206 0.91 17.50 -3.88
CA PHE A 206 0.46 18.73 -3.23
C PHE A 206 -0.77 18.51 -2.37
N PHE A 207 -1.08 19.53 -1.57
CA PHE A 207 -2.32 19.61 -0.81
C PHE A 207 -3.22 20.70 -1.36
N LYS A 208 -4.51 20.38 -1.46
CA LYS A 208 -5.60 21.33 -1.67
C LYS A 208 -6.20 21.71 -0.33
N GLU A 209 -6.41 22.98 -0.09
CA GLU A 209 -7.10 23.49 1.09
C GLU A 209 -8.61 23.29 0.93
N LEU A 210 -9.24 22.58 1.86
CA LEU A 210 -10.68 22.38 1.85
C LEU A 210 -11.39 23.40 2.74
N GLU A 211 -10.96 23.48 4.00
CA GLU A 211 -11.59 24.36 4.99
C GLU A 211 -10.63 24.70 6.13
N LYS A 212 -10.92 25.82 6.80
CA LYS A 212 -10.22 26.24 8.03
C LYS A 212 -11.09 25.94 9.23
N VAL A 213 -10.55 25.17 10.16
CA VAL A 213 -11.24 24.76 11.38
C VAL A 213 -10.52 25.38 12.58
N LYS A 214 -11.31 25.80 13.57
CA LYS A 214 -10.81 26.31 14.86
C LYS A 214 -11.12 25.32 15.98
N ALA A 215 -10.38 25.44 17.08
CA ALA A 215 -10.64 24.74 18.34
C ALA A 215 -10.51 23.20 18.31
N LEU A 216 -9.73 22.63 17.38
CA LEU A 216 -9.30 21.24 17.50
C LEU A 216 -8.25 21.10 18.62
N LYS A 217 -8.18 19.91 19.22
CA LYS A 217 -7.21 19.56 20.27
C LYS A 217 -6.58 18.21 19.94
N PRO A 218 -5.71 18.13 18.92
CA PRO A 218 -5.06 16.88 18.57
C PRO A 218 -4.19 16.40 19.72
N ARG A 219 -4.10 15.08 19.89
CA ARG A 219 -3.20 14.47 20.89
C ARG A 219 -1.74 14.61 20.49
N GLU A 220 -1.49 14.58 19.19
CA GLU A 220 -0.17 14.59 18.59
C GLU A 220 -0.20 15.43 17.32
N VAL A 221 0.89 16.16 17.07
CA VAL A 221 1.12 16.91 15.83
C VAL A 221 2.48 16.48 15.30
N LEU A 222 2.48 15.87 14.12
CA LEU A 222 3.64 15.23 13.50
C LEU A 222 4.41 16.21 12.59
N SER A 223 5.67 15.90 12.33
CA SER A 223 6.46 16.52 11.27
C SER A 223 6.15 15.82 9.95
N LEU A 224 5.60 16.54 8.95
CA LEU A 224 5.31 15.94 7.65
C LEU A 224 6.57 15.44 6.95
N LYS A 225 7.68 16.19 7.08
CA LYS A 225 8.97 15.83 6.51
C LYS A 225 9.47 14.50 7.05
N ASP A 226 9.48 14.35 8.37
CA ASP A 226 9.98 13.13 9.00
C ASP A 226 9.04 11.96 8.74
N PHE A 227 7.72 12.22 8.71
CA PHE A 227 6.72 11.22 8.35
C PHE A 227 6.93 10.68 6.93
N ILE A 228 7.12 11.57 5.94
CA ILE A 228 7.33 11.15 4.54
C ILE A 228 8.67 10.43 4.42
N ARG A 229 9.75 11.00 4.96
CA ARG A 229 11.11 10.45 4.80
C ARG A 229 11.34 9.14 5.55
N SER A 230 10.58 8.85 6.60
CA SER A 230 10.60 7.55 7.30
C SER A 230 9.65 6.52 6.68
N SER A 231 8.81 6.92 5.72
CA SER A 231 7.86 6.03 5.06
C SER A 231 8.50 5.21 3.93
N ARG A 232 7.83 4.12 3.54
CA ARG A 232 8.18 3.32 2.34
C ARG A 232 8.04 4.06 1.00
N PHE A 233 7.49 5.27 1.02
CA PHE A 233 7.30 6.09 -0.18
C PHE A 233 8.52 6.96 -0.49
N TYR A 234 9.49 7.04 0.42
CA TYR A 234 10.70 7.82 0.24
C TYR A 234 11.95 6.93 0.26
N ASP A 235 12.87 7.18 -0.66
CA ASP A 235 14.15 6.49 -0.75
C ASP A 235 15.24 7.49 -1.19
N GLU A 236 16.08 7.89 -0.24
CA GLU A 236 17.12 8.90 -0.49
C GLU A 236 18.15 8.48 -1.54
N ASN A 237 18.29 7.17 -1.79
CA ASN A 237 19.27 6.60 -2.70
C ASN A 237 18.80 6.55 -4.14
N LYS A 238 17.55 6.94 -4.43
CA LYS A 238 16.99 6.98 -5.78
C LYS A 238 17.08 8.38 -6.38
N SER A 239 17.17 8.43 -7.71
CA SER A 239 17.07 9.70 -8.46
C SER A 239 15.69 10.34 -8.27
N HIS A 240 14.64 9.52 -8.35
CA HIS A 240 13.27 9.86 -7.98
C HIS A 240 12.99 9.32 -6.57
N LYS A 241 13.19 10.20 -5.58
CA LYS A 241 13.24 9.83 -4.16
C LYS A 241 11.87 9.55 -3.58
N LEU A 242 10.90 10.39 -3.92
CA LEU A 242 9.53 10.26 -3.47
C LEU A 242 8.76 9.41 -4.49
N LYS A 243 7.71 8.73 -4.05
CA LYS A 243 6.74 8.03 -4.90
C LYS A 243 5.38 8.71 -4.71
N GLU A 244 5.17 9.82 -5.41
CA GLU A 244 4.09 10.78 -5.19
C GLU A 244 2.70 10.13 -5.28
N MET A 245 2.41 9.37 -6.34
CA MET A 245 1.14 8.66 -6.51
C MET A 245 0.83 7.70 -5.34
N TYR A 246 1.84 6.98 -4.87
CA TYR A 246 1.68 6.02 -3.78
C TYR A 246 1.51 6.72 -2.43
N LEU A 247 2.24 7.83 -2.22
CA LEU A 247 2.06 8.68 -1.04
C LEU A 247 0.64 9.27 -1.01
N MET A 248 0.15 9.79 -2.14
CA MET A 248 -1.18 10.35 -2.27
C MET A 248 -2.27 9.32 -1.97
N LYS A 249 -2.18 8.13 -2.55
CA LYS A 249 -3.13 7.04 -2.25
C LYS A 249 -3.16 6.72 -0.76
N PHE A 250 -1.98 6.56 -0.14
CA PHE A 250 -1.88 6.30 1.30
C PHE A 250 -2.44 7.44 2.16
N MET A 251 -2.13 8.69 1.80
CA MET A 251 -2.60 9.86 2.54
C MET A 251 -4.10 10.09 2.38
N ASN A 252 -4.69 9.67 1.26
CA ASN A 252 -6.14 9.71 1.03
C ASN A 252 -6.92 8.80 2.00
N ASP A 253 -6.27 7.83 2.65
CA ASP A 253 -6.88 7.00 3.68
C ASP A 253 -6.89 7.63 5.09
N TYR A 254 -6.48 8.90 5.18
CA TYR A 254 -6.56 9.72 6.39
C TYR A 254 -7.35 11.00 6.15
N VAL A 255 -7.91 11.55 7.22
CA VAL A 255 -8.27 12.97 7.27
C VAL A 255 -7.02 13.75 7.65
N ILE A 256 -6.62 14.73 6.85
CA ILE A 256 -5.35 15.43 7.06
C ILE A 256 -5.61 16.89 7.44
N TYR A 257 -4.92 17.33 8.49
CA TYR A 257 -4.85 18.74 8.88
C TYR A 257 -3.40 19.24 8.88
N LEU A 258 -3.17 20.38 8.23
CA LEU A 258 -1.95 21.17 8.42
C LEU A 258 -2.20 22.19 9.55
N VAL A 259 -1.31 22.23 10.53
CA VAL A 259 -1.45 23.00 11.76
C VAL A 259 -0.44 24.13 11.77
N ASN A 260 -0.92 25.38 11.71
CA ASN A 260 -0.02 26.53 11.77
C ASN A 260 0.32 26.91 13.22
N ASN A 261 1.31 27.80 13.40
CA ASN A 261 1.77 28.26 14.71
C ASN A 261 0.69 28.99 15.52
N LYS A 262 -0.39 29.47 14.87
CA LYS A 262 -1.54 30.12 15.52
C LYS A 262 -2.62 29.13 15.96
N LYS A 263 -2.37 27.82 15.86
CA LYS A 263 -3.35 26.75 16.10
C LYS A 263 -4.59 26.86 15.22
N GLU A 264 -4.43 27.35 14.00
CA GLU A 264 -5.43 27.19 12.95
C GLU A 264 -5.17 25.85 12.25
N TYR A 265 -6.26 25.12 12.01
CA TYR A 265 -6.23 23.79 11.43
C TYR A 265 -6.77 23.88 10.01
N LEU A 266 -5.90 23.60 9.04
CA LEU A 266 -6.25 23.63 7.63
C LEU A 266 -6.54 22.19 7.21
N LYS A 267 -7.81 21.87 7.00
CA LYS A 267 -8.16 20.57 6.42
C LYS A 267 -7.70 20.57 4.98
N VAL A 268 -6.97 19.52 4.61
CA VAL A 268 -6.40 19.40 3.27
C VAL A 268 -6.68 18.04 2.65
N GLU A 269 -6.67 18.00 1.33
CA GLU A 269 -6.73 16.79 0.53
C GLU A 269 -5.42 16.62 -0.25
N PRO A 270 -4.76 15.45 -0.20
CA PRO A 270 -3.58 15.19 -1.00
C PRO A 270 -3.98 15.00 -2.47
N SER A 271 -3.14 15.46 -3.39
CA SER A 271 -3.34 15.33 -4.82
C SER A 271 -1.99 15.22 -5.52
N VAL A 272 -2.02 14.69 -6.74
CA VAL A 272 -0.85 14.59 -7.61
C VAL A 272 -1.21 15.11 -8.99
N VAL A 273 -0.25 15.79 -9.60
CA VAL A 273 -0.26 16.15 -11.03
C VAL A 273 0.99 15.59 -11.67
N ILE A 274 0.85 15.11 -12.89
CA ILE A 274 1.96 14.75 -13.76
C ILE A 274 2.18 15.97 -14.65
N GLU A 275 3.39 16.52 -14.64
CA GLU A 275 3.78 17.61 -15.53
C GLU A 275 4.30 17.00 -16.84
N ASP A 276 3.71 17.41 -17.98
CA ASP A 276 4.14 17.05 -19.34
C ASP A 276 5.30 17.95 -19.81
#